data_AF-A0AAY5KWW6-F1
#
_entry.id   AF-A0AAY5KWW6-F1
#
_cell.length_a   1.000
_cell.length_b   1.000
_cell.length_c   1.000
_cell.angle_alpha   90.00
_cell.angle_beta   90.00
_cell.angle_gamma   90.00
#
_symmetry.space_group_name_H-M   'P 1'
#
loop_
_entity.id
_entity.type
_entity.pdbx_description
1 polymer ?
#
loop_
_entity_poly.entity_id
_entity_poly.type
_entity_poly.pdbx_seq_one_letter_code
_entity_poly.pdbx_strand_id
1 'polypeptide(L)'
;TKKREREQKQKLQHFLTDLALLGSLQGFQYFQPWLRGREELLLTVVNEDLGWRSPGFAVSEASSFSSGLSSSSTSSTFSLASDPGSPLPEDPEGPHQAPQPRQRHSQRPDHPGHTEDHLLPASPSEREIAVPEVNCTLFLLAGYAKYGRPYAWIRSNHERLVNIGGTDSMVKDTPMKLKSITDWGSQGIRVWDIVSELVCLCTIPSPSNPFALDMRYLKSLPLSERFLVSGALLNFLETYVVYGNRDELHYEKVLEEVKSLRRLHVQTLLEVQRRQGSIAKPVQPAVAEPSEKD
;
A
#
# COMPACT_ATOMS: atom_id res chain seq x y z
N THR A 1 -0.73 -12.75 34.48
CA THR A 1 -0.38 -11.37 34.05
C THR A 1 0.71 -11.32 32.98
N LYS A 2 1.74 -12.18 32.95
CA LYS A 2 2.64 -12.30 31.77
C LYS A 2 2.04 -13.06 30.57
N LYS A 3 1.19 -14.08 30.84
CA LYS A 3 0.54 -14.90 29.81
C LYS A 3 -0.36 -14.06 28.87
N ARG A 4 -1.24 -13.22 29.43
CA ARG A 4 -2.11 -12.32 28.66
C ARG A 4 -1.32 -11.32 27.82
N GLU A 5 -0.24 -10.76 28.35
CA GLU A 5 0.62 -9.84 27.61
C GLU A 5 1.27 -10.54 26.40
N ARG A 6 1.73 -11.79 26.58
CA ARG A 6 2.27 -12.61 25.48
C ARG A 6 1.22 -12.92 24.43
N GLU A 7 0.01 -13.29 24.84
CA GLU A 7 -1.13 -13.55 23.95
C GLU A 7 -1.49 -12.29 23.15
N GLN A 8 -1.54 -11.13 23.79
CA GLN A 8 -1.82 -9.86 23.13
C GLN A 8 -0.74 -9.48 22.11
N LYS A 9 0.56 -9.66 22.46
CA LYS A 9 1.67 -9.43 21.53
C LYS A 9 1.60 -10.36 20.32
N GLN A 10 1.33 -11.64 20.54
CA GLN A 10 1.19 -12.62 19.46
C GLN A 10 0.00 -12.28 18.56
N LYS A 11 -1.12 -11.88 19.15
CA LYS A 11 -2.30 -11.46 18.40
C LYS A 11 -2.03 -10.23 17.54
N LEU A 12 -1.35 -9.22 18.10
CA LEU A 12 -0.94 -8.04 17.35
C LEU A 12 0.03 -8.40 16.22
N GLN A 13 0.97 -9.32 16.45
CA GLN A 13 1.90 -9.79 15.43
C GLN A 13 1.18 -10.46 14.26
N HIS A 14 0.14 -11.27 14.53
CA HIS A 14 -0.69 -11.83 13.45
C HIS A 14 -1.39 -10.73 12.65
N PHE A 15 -1.97 -9.74 13.33
CA PHE A 15 -2.60 -8.60 12.67
C PHE A 15 -1.62 -7.82 11.80
N LEU A 16 -0.41 -7.53 12.28
CA LEU A 16 0.63 -6.85 11.51
C LEU A 16 1.10 -7.68 10.30
N THR A 17 1.13 -9.00 10.44
CA THR A 17 1.43 -9.90 9.32
C THR A 17 0.35 -9.80 8.25
N ASP A 18 -0.93 -9.85 8.64
CA ASP A 18 -2.03 -9.70 7.68
C ASP A 18 -2.09 -8.30 7.08
N LEU A 19 -1.77 -7.27 7.86
CA LEU A 19 -1.68 -5.89 7.42
C LEU A 19 -0.64 -5.74 6.30
N ALA A 20 0.54 -6.33 6.48
CA ALA A 20 1.59 -6.32 5.47
C ALA A 20 1.19 -7.12 4.22
N LEU A 21 0.55 -8.28 4.39
CA LEU A 21 0.02 -9.07 3.27
C LEU A 21 -0.99 -8.25 2.47
N LEU A 22 -2.02 -7.71 3.13
CA LEU A 22 -3.05 -6.89 2.49
C LEU A 22 -2.47 -5.65 1.81
N GLY A 23 -1.54 -4.97 2.47
CA GLY A 23 -0.89 -3.75 1.96
C GLY A 23 -0.06 -3.93 0.69
N SER A 24 0.25 -5.18 0.32
CA SER A 24 0.94 -5.53 -0.93
C SER A 24 -0.01 -5.88 -2.08
N LEU A 25 -1.31 -5.92 -1.84
CA LEU A 25 -2.31 -6.39 -2.81
C LEU A 25 -2.92 -5.24 -3.61
N GLN A 26 -3.39 -5.58 -4.81
CA GLN A 26 -4.05 -4.67 -5.73
C GLN A 26 -5.19 -5.40 -6.44
N GLY A 27 -6.17 -4.65 -6.97
CA GLY A 27 -7.27 -5.21 -7.76
C GLY A 27 -8.56 -5.49 -6.98
N PHE A 28 -8.74 -4.86 -5.82
CA PHE A 28 -10.05 -4.80 -5.16
C PHE A 28 -10.92 -3.69 -5.77
N GLN A 29 -12.22 -3.92 -5.85
CA GLN A 29 -13.18 -2.99 -6.45
C GLN A 29 -13.47 -1.78 -5.54
N TYR A 30 -13.57 -2.01 -4.23
CA TYR A 30 -14.08 -1.01 -3.29
C TYR A 30 -13.02 -0.30 -2.48
N PHE A 31 -11.79 -0.80 -2.50
CA PHE A 31 -10.71 -0.18 -1.75
C PHE A 31 -9.35 -0.43 -2.39
N GLN A 32 -8.38 0.39 -2.02
CA GLN A 32 -6.98 0.22 -2.38
C GLN A 32 -6.13 0.33 -1.12
N PRO A 33 -5.41 -0.75 -0.74
CA PRO A 33 -4.48 -0.71 0.37
C PRO A 33 -3.11 -0.23 -0.12
N TRP A 34 -2.41 0.53 0.73
CA TRP A 34 -1.03 0.95 0.51
C TRP A 34 -0.23 0.84 1.81
N LEU A 35 0.76 -0.06 1.82
CA LEU A 35 1.61 -0.27 2.98
C LEU A 35 2.54 0.94 3.19
N ARG A 36 2.25 1.73 4.24
CA ARG A 36 3.03 2.92 4.59
C ARG A 36 4.26 2.56 5.42
N GLY A 37 4.15 1.55 6.28
CA GLY A 37 5.23 1.10 7.15
C GLY A 37 4.93 -0.27 7.75
N ARG A 38 5.80 -0.73 8.65
CA ARG A 38 5.64 -2.04 9.31
C ARG A 38 4.38 -2.15 10.16
N GLU A 39 3.90 -1.02 10.68
CA GLU A 39 2.75 -0.97 11.58
C GLU A 39 1.60 -0.12 11.02
N GLU A 40 1.73 0.40 9.79
CA GLU A 40 0.83 1.40 9.21
C GLU A 40 0.43 1.03 7.77
N LEU A 41 -0.86 1.09 7.50
CA LEU A 41 -1.48 0.91 6.20
C LEU A 41 -2.38 2.11 5.90
N LEU A 42 -2.25 2.68 4.71
CA LEU A 42 -3.27 3.58 4.18
C LEU A 42 -4.28 2.78 3.38
N LEU A 43 -5.56 3.10 3.57
CA LEU A 43 -6.67 2.42 2.93
C LEU A 43 -7.56 3.46 2.27
N THR A 44 -7.54 3.51 0.94
CA THR A 44 -8.46 4.33 0.15
C THR A 44 -9.72 3.53 -0.09
N VAL A 45 -10.89 4.03 0.28
CA VAL A 45 -12.19 3.33 0.14
C VAL A 45 -13.13 4.16 -0.70
N VAL A 46 -13.82 3.52 -1.63
CA VAL A 46 -14.76 4.16 -2.55
C VAL A 46 -16.02 4.63 -1.80
N ASN A 47 -16.52 5.80 -2.18
CA ASN A 47 -17.68 6.44 -1.57
C ASN A 47 -19.00 6.01 -2.21
N GLU A 48 -19.01 5.88 -3.54
CA GLU A 48 -20.19 5.55 -4.35
C GLU A 48 -19.80 4.53 -5.43
N ASP A 49 -20.58 3.45 -5.57
CA ASP A 49 -20.32 2.39 -6.56
C ASP A 49 -20.81 2.79 -7.97
N LEU A 50 -20.32 3.93 -8.49
CA LEU A 50 -20.65 4.43 -9.84
C LEU A 50 -19.81 3.77 -10.95
N GLY A 51 -19.23 2.59 -10.69
CA GLY A 51 -18.31 1.92 -11.61
C GLY A 51 -16.85 2.35 -11.46
N TRP A 52 -16.43 2.59 -10.22
CA TRP A 52 -15.02 2.81 -9.84
C TRP A 52 -14.11 1.75 -10.48
N ARG A 53 -12.94 2.18 -10.97
CA ARG A 53 -11.92 1.30 -11.53
C ARG A 53 -10.72 1.30 -10.61
N SER A 54 -10.14 0.14 -10.32
CA SER A 54 -8.92 0.08 -9.52
C SER A 54 -7.82 0.89 -10.23
N PRO A 55 -7.30 1.99 -9.62
CA PRO A 55 -6.13 2.67 -10.14
C PRO A 55 -4.97 1.69 -10.04
N GLY A 56 -4.54 1.13 -11.17
CA GLY A 56 -3.27 0.41 -11.19
C GLY A 56 -2.20 1.33 -10.59
N PHE A 57 -1.30 0.80 -9.77
CA PHE A 57 -0.26 1.62 -9.16
C PHE A 57 0.48 2.37 -10.26
N ALA A 58 0.55 3.70 -10.17
CA ALA A 58 1.53 4.46 -10.94
C ALA A 58 2.90 3.96 -10.45
N VAL A 59 3.57 3.16 -11.28
CA VAL A 59 4.95 2.76 -11.03
C VAL A 59 5.73 4.04 -10.78
N SER A 60 6.31 4.18 -9.58
CA SER A 60 7.14 5.33 -9.26
C SER A 60 8.18 5.50 -10.36
N GLU A 61 8.23 6.67 -11.01
CA GLU A 61 9.24 6.99 -12.03
C GLU A 61 10.69 6.80 -11.54
N ALA A 62 10.90 6.66 -10.23
CA ALA A 62 12.19 6.35 -9.63
C ALA A 62 12.82 5.03 -10.11
N SER A 63 12.05 4.08 -10.66
CA SER A 63 12.60 2.82 -11.21
C SER A 63 12.88 2.86 -12.71
N SER A 64 12.57 3.96 -13.41
CA SER A 64 12.72 4.06 -14.87
C SER A 64 14.12 4.46 -15.36
N PHE A 65 15.08 4.73 -14.47
CA PHE A 65 16.40 5.25 -14.84
C PHE A 65 17.55 4.23 -14.86
N SER A 66 17.28 2.93 -14.88
CA SER A 66 18.36 1.92 -14.90
C SER A 66 18.09 0.75 -15.83
N SER A 67 17.92 1.07 -17.12
CA SER A 67 17.96 0.08 -18.20
C SER A 67 18.68 0.67 -19.42
N GLY A 68 19.91 1.13 -19.22
CA GLY A 68 20.77 1.62 -20.29
C GLY A 68 22.23 1.28 -20.02
N LEU A 69 22.79 0.42 -20.87
CA LEU A 69 24.22 0.13 -21.11
C LEU A 69 24.89 -0.99 -20.28
N SER A 70 24.97 -2.16 -20.93
CA SER A 70 26.17 -2.94 -21.24
C SER A 70 27.30 -3.08 -20.22
N SER A 71 27.44 -4.32 -19.74
CA SER A 71 28.67 -5.09 -19.46
C SER A 71 30.01 -4.34 -19.32
N SER A 72 30.56 -4.29 -18.11
CA SER A 72 32.01 -4.42 -17.87
C SER A 72 32.26 -5.05 -16.51
N SER A 73 32.98 -6.17 -16.50
CA SER A 73 33.51 -6.83 -15.31
C SER A 73 34.48 -5.92 -14.55
N THR A 74 34.46 -5.93 -13.22
CA THR A 74 35.60 -6.30 -12.33
C THR A 74 35.30 -6.01 -10.85
N SER A 75 35.69 -6.97 -10.01
CA SER A 75 35.94 -6.90 -8.57
C SER A 75 36.61 -5.59 -8.13
N SER A 76 36.40 -5.01 -6.95
CA SER A 76 36.86 -5.54 -5.66
C SER A 76 36.70 -4.48 -4.54
N THR A 77 36.54 -4.97 -3.30
CA THR A 77 37.00 -4.42 -2.01
C THR A 77 36.65 -3.00 -1.56
N PHE A 78 35.92 -2.97 -0.44
CA PHE A 78 35.77 -1.85 0.47
C PHE A 78 37.10 -1.52 1.17
N SER A 79 37.42 -0.24 1.32
CA SER A 79 38.42 0.23 2.28
C SER A 79 37.99 1.58 2.85
N LEU A 80 37.97 1.64 4.18
CA LEU A 80 37.72 2.82 5.02
C LEU A 80 39.02 3.63 5.20
N ALA A 81 38.93 4.96 5.11
CA ALA A 81 39.72 5.96 5.85
C ALA A 81 39.10 7.35 5.53
N SER A 82 38.45 8.05 6.46
CA SER A 82 39.01 9.00 7.45
C SER A 82 39.64 10.27 6.83
N ASP A 83 38.86 11.38 6.85
CA ASP A 83 39.14 12.82 7.10
C ASP A 83 40.51 13.47 6.71
N PRO A 84 40.69 14.82 6.75
CA PRO A 84 39.79 16.00 6.68
C PRO A 84 40.33 17.10 5.70
N GLY A 85 39.67 18.26 5.55
CA GLY A 85 40.36 19.52 5.17
C GLY A 85 39.65 20.48 4.20
N SER A 86 39.21 21.63 4.75
CA SER A 86 38.93 22.92 4.06
C SER A 86 40.22 23.52 3.45
N PRO A 87 40.18 24.52 2.51
CA PRO A 87 39.71 25.89 2.80
C PRO A 87 39.11 26.74 1.62
N LEU A 88 38.57 27.91 1.99
CA LEU A 88 38.15 29.08 1.18
C LEU A 88 39.27 29.70 0.30
N PRO A 89 38.95 30.54 -0.72
CA PRO A 89 38.99 32.04 -0.60
C PRO A 89 37.87 32.77 -1.41
N GLU A 90 37.23 33.85 -0.93
CA GLU A 90 37.57 35.29 -0.92
C GLU A 90 36.97 36.10 -2.11
N ASP A 91 36.17 37.15 -1.79
CA ASP A 91 35.45 38.12 -2.67
C ASP A 91 36.38 39.23 -3.24
N PRO A 92 35.94 40.07 -4.22
CA PRO A 92 35.48 41.45 -3.85
C PRO A 92 34.39 42.14 -4.73
N GLU A 93 33.60 42.98 -4.03
CA GLU A 93 32.86 44.24 -4.32
C GLU A 93 32.51 44.80 -5.74
N GLY A 94 31.26 45.28 -5.88
CA GLY A 94 30.88 46.46 -6.71
C GLY A 94 29.38 46.55 -7.16
N PRO A 95 28.74 47.75 -7.29
CA PRO A 95 27.35 47.98 -6.81
C PRO A 95 26.28 48.42 -7.86
N HIS A 96 24.98 48.37 -7.47
CA HIS A 96 23.87 49.37 -7.67
C HIS A 96 22.45 48.83 -8.04
N GLN A 97 21.47 49.16 -7.16
CA GLN A 97 20.02 49.52 -7.37
C GLN A 97 19.02 48.50 -7.97
N ALA A 98 17.73 48.34 -7.56
CA ALA A 98 16.83 48.84 -6.51
C ALA A 98 15.55 47.92 -6.46
N PRO A 99 14.41 48.25 -5.81
CA PRO A 99 13.82 47.51 -4.69
C PRO A 99 12.56 46.66 -4.98
N GLN A 100 12.32 45.57 -4.22
CA GLN A 100 11.02 44.89 -4.11
C GLN A 100 10.71 44.44 -2.66
N PRO A 101 9.42 44.32 -2.29
CA PRO A 101 8.95 44.56 -0.92
C PRO A 101 9.09 43.37 0.05
N ARG A 102 9.42 43.73 1.29
CA ARG A 102 9.60 42.88 2.47
C ARG A 102 8.33 42.12 2.86
N GLN A 103 8.35 40.79 2.79
CA GLN A 103 7.54 39.95 3.68
C GLN A 103 8.27 39.83 5.03
N ARG A 104 7.58 40.28 6.08
CA ARG A 104 8.06 40.30 7.46
C ARG A 104 8.33 38.88 7.94
N HIS A 105 9.60 38.57 8.17
CA HIS A 105 10.00 37.60 9.18
C HIS A 105 9.52 38.12 10.54
N SER A 106 8.64 37.38 11.21
CA SER A 106 8.42 37.54 12.64
C SER A 106 9.33 36.58 13.38
N GLN A 107 10.02 37.15 14.34
CA GLN A 107 11.23 36.67 14.98
C GLN A 107 10.94 35.53 15.97
N ARG A 108 11.91 34.61 16.09
CA ARG A 108 12.14 33.80 17.29
C ARG A 108 12.51 34.71 18.46
N PRO A 109 12.13 34.36 19.70
CA PRO A 109 12.98 34.58 20.85
C PRO A 109 13.65 33.26 21.24
N ASP A 110 14.98 33.27 21.28
CA ASP A 110 15.80 32.30 22.01
C ASP A 110 15.48 32.40 23.50
N HIS A 111 15.24 31.28 24.20
CA HIS A 111 15.69 30.98 25.57
C HIS A 111 15.58 29.47 25.86
N PRO A 112 16.49 28.88 26.68
CA PRO A 112 16.77 27.46 26.71
C PRO A 112 15.94 26.72 27.78
N GLY A 113 15.17 25.71 27.35
CA GLY A 113 14.39 24.86 28.24
C GLY A 113 14.16 23.51 27.59
N HIS A 114 14.75 22.48 28.17
CA HIS A 114 14.76 21.11 27.69
C HIS A 114 13.36 20.48 27.84
N THR A 115 12.58 20.45 26.76
CA THR A 115 11.46 19.50 26.60
C THR A 115 11.59 18.87 25.22
N GLU A 116 11.86 17.57 25.19
CA GLU A 116 11.75 16.75 24.00
C GLU A 116 10.31 16.83 23.50
N ASP A 117 10.03 17.77 22.61
CA ASP A 117 8.84 17.75 21.78
C ASP A 117 8.95 16.50 20.90
N HIS A 118 8.33 15.43 21.36
CA HIS A 118 8.10 14.23 20.58
C HIS A 118 7.31 14.61 19.32
N LEU A 119 8.03 14.94 18.26
CA LEU A 119 7.44 15.07 16.94
C LEU A 119 6.85 13.70 16.59
N LEU A 120 5.52 13.64 16.65
CA LEU A 120 4.75 12.52 16.12
C LEU A 120 5.18 12.33 14.66
N PRO A 121 5.25 11.09 14.16
CA PRO A 121 5.72 10.81 12.81
C PRO A 121 4.99 11.72 11.83
N ALA A 122 5.76 12.54 11.12
CA ALA A 122 5.23 13.50 10.16
C ALA A 122 4.30 12.76 9.21
N SER A 123 3.01 13.11 9.23
CA SER A 123 2.07 12.61 8.23
C SER A 123 2.55 13.12 6.88
N PRO A 124 2.79 12.26 5.87
CA PRO A 124 2.91 12.68 4.50
C PRO A 124 1.71 13.56 4.17
N SER A 125 1.96 14.59 3.36
CA SER A 125 0.92 15.51 2.96
C SER A 125 -0.20 14.74 2.23
N GLU A 126 -1.45 15.12 2.49
CA GLU A 126 -2.66 14.62 1.81
C GLU A 126 -2.51 14.59 0.27
N ARG A 127 -1.61 15.43 -0.26
CA ARG A 127 -1.29 15.60 -1.67
C ARG A 127 -0.39 14.52 -2.28
N GLU A 128 0.31 13.72 -1.46
CA GLU A 128 1.26 12.71 -1.95
C GLU A 128 0.62 11.34 -2.17
N ILE A 129 -0.50 11.04 -1.49
CA ILE A 129 -1.08 9.68 -1.43
C ILE A 129 -2.56 9.64 -1.79
N ALA A 130 -3.31 10.74 -1.65
CA ALA A 130 -4.65 10.78 -2.18
C ALA A 130 -4.55 10.82 -3.70
N VAL A 131 -4.93 9.74 -4.37
CA VAL A 131 -5.50 9.89 -5.71
C VAL A 131 -6.64 10.90 -5.51
N PRO A 132 -6.58 12.09 -6.11
CA PRO A 132 -7.54 13.16 -5.85
C PRO A 132 -8.84 12.85 -6.58
N GLU A 133 -9.43 11.71 -6.26
CA GLU A 133 -10.74 11.33 -6.74
C GLU A 133 -11.71 11.70 -5.65
N VAL A 134 -12.56 12.68 -5.97
CA VAL A 134 -13.61 13.26 -5.14
C VAL A 134 -14.60 12.22 -4.55
N ASN A 135 -14.48 10.96 -4.97
CA ASN A 135 -15.33 9.84 -4.60
C ASN A 135 -14.62 8.76 -3.76
N CYS A 136 -13.51 9.08 -3.09
CA CYS A 136 -12.83 8.16 -2.17
C CYS A 136 -12.50 8.79 -0.82
N THR A 137 -12.64 8.00 0.25
CA THR A 137 -12.24 8.35 1.61
C THR A 137 -10.97 7.62 1.98
N LEU A 138 -9.97 8.35 2.46
CA LEU A 138 -8.68 7.82 2.89
C LEU A 138 -8.71 7.55 4.39
N PHE A 139 -8.26 6.36 4.79
CA PHE A 139 -8.08 5.97 6.19
C PHE A 139 -6.62 5.62 6.47
N LEU A 140 -6.18 5.84 7.70
CA LEU A 140 -4.96 5.26 8.25
C LEU A 140 -5.34 4.13 9.20
N LEU A 141 -4.91 2.92 8.91
CA LEU A 141 -5.00 1.76 9.81
C LEU A 141 -3.63 1.48 10.40
N ALA A 142 -3.52 1.42 11.73
CA ALA A 142 -2.24 1.14 12.38
C ALA A 142 -2.37 0.19 13.58
N GLY A 143 -1.32 -0.56 13.85
CA GLY A 143 -1.22 -1.52 14.96
C GLY A 143 0.05 -1.33 15.78
N TYR A 144 0.26 -0.14 16.36
CA TYR A 144 1.49 0.15 17.08
C TYR A 144 1.68 -0.73 18.32
N ALA A 145 2.87 -1.31 18.47
CA ALA A 145 3.24 -2.14 19.62
C ALA A 145 2.99 -1.46 20.97
N LYS A 146 3.18 -0.13 21.07
CA LYS A 146 2.94 0.66 22.29
C LYS A 146 1.51 0.54 22.82
N TYR A 147 0.53 0.42 21.93
CA TYR A 147 -0.89 0.35 22.32
C TYR A 147 -1.45 -1.08 22.36
N GLY A 148 -0.78 -2.02 21.70
CA GLY A 148 -1.13 -3.44 21.77
C GLY A 148 -2.45 -3.80 21.07
N ARG A 149 -2.98 -2.94 20.20
CA ARG A 149 -4.25 -3.12 19.48
C ARG A 149 -4.30 -2.25 18.21
N PRO A 150 -5.16 -2.59 17.24
CA PRO A 150 -5.34 -1.79 16.04
C PRO A 150 -6.16 -0.51 16.30
N TYR A 151 -5.93 0.50 15.46
CA TYR A 151 -6.67 1.76 15.41
C TYR A 151 -6.85 2.21 13.96
N ALA A 152 -7.96 2.88 13.66
CA ALA A 152 -8.22 3.48 12.37
C ALA A 152 -8.50 4.97 12.53
N TRP A 153 -7.99 5.81 11.62
CA TRP A 153 -8.26 7.24 11.56
C TRP A 153 -8.77 7.62 10.18
N ILE A 154 -9.67 8.60 10.13
CA ILE A 154 -10.06 9.24 8.88
C ILE A 154 -8.94 10.22 8.49
N ARG A 155 -8.62 10.28 7.20
CA ARG A 155 -7.59 11.19 6.65
C ARG A 155 -8.14 12.13 5.59
N SER A 156 -9.26 11.78 4.93
CA SER A 156 -10.02 12.67 4.04
C SER A 156 -11.54 12.51 4.23
N ASN A 157 -12.36 13.41 3.68
CA ASN A 157 -13.83 13.38 3.72
C ASN A 157 -14.45 13.15 5.12
N HIS A 158 -13.94 13.82 6.14
CA HIS A 158 -14.35 13.60 7.53
C HIS A 158 -15.84 13.91 7.73
N GLU A 159 -16.34 14.91 7.02
CA GLU A 159 -17.72 15.39 7.03
C GLU A 159 -18.73 14.35 6.54
N ARG A 160 -18.32 13.33 5.78
CA ARG A 160 -19.22 12.25 5.30
C ARG A 160 -19.53 11.23 6.38
N LEU A 161 -18.60 10.99 7.30
CA LEU A 161 -18.68 9.91 8.29
C LEU A 161 -18.87 10.43 9.72
N VAL A 162 -18.60 11.71 9.95
CA VAL A 162 -18.77 12.35 11.25
C VAL A 162 -19.51 13.68 11.06
N ASN A 163 -20.60 13.87 11.80
CA ASN A 163 -21.31 15.15 11.86
C ASN A 163 -20.44 16.18 12.60
N ILE A 164 -19.51 16.82 11.90
CA ILE A 164 -18.65 17.86 12.48
C ILE A 164 -19.39 19.20 12.39
N GLY A 165 -20.22 19.46 13.39
CA GLY A 165 -20.61 20.83 13.73
C GLY A 165 -19.47 21.49 14.48
N GLY A 166 -18.53 22.10 13.76
CA GLY A 166 -17.47 22.93 14.35
C GLY A 166 -16.07 22.61 13.84
N THR A 167 -15.37 23.63 13.35
CA THR A 167 -13.96 23.67 12.97
C THR A 167 -13.04 23.34 14.15
N ASP A 168 -12.91 22.06 14.51
CA ASP A 168 -11.93 21.63 15.50
C ASP A 168 -10.91 20.66 14.88
N SER A 169 -9.69 21.15 14.72
CA SER A 169 -8.56 20.42 14.12
C SER A 169 -8.24 19.11 14.87
N MET A 170 -8.66 18.99 16.14
CA MET A 170 -8.39 17.82 16.98
C MET A 170 -9.23 16.58 16.61
N VAL A 171 -10.29 16.73 15.81
CA VAL A 171 -11.14 15.60 15.38
C VAL A 171 -10.37 14.65 14.44
N LYS A 172 -9.43 15.18 13.64
CA LYS A 172 -8.62 14.38 12.70
C LYS A 172 -7.68 13.39 13.40
N ASP A 173 -7.33 13.63 14.65
CA ASP A 173 -6.41 12.79 15.44
C ASP A 173 -7.14 11.79 16.35
N THR A 174 -8.48 11.86 16.39
CA THR A 174 -9.28 10.92 17.17
C THR A 174 -9.48 9.62 16.38
N PRO A 175 -9.08 8.45 16.89
CA PRO A 175 -9.32 7.18 16.20
C PRO A 175 -10.82 6.87 16.16
N MET A 176 -11.24 6.23 15.07
CA MET A 176 -12.60 5.74 14.88
C MET A 176 -12.96 4.67 15.92
N LYS A 177 -14.22 4.69 16.37
CA LYS A 177 -14.80 3.66 17.23
C LYS A 177 -15.49 2.60 16.37
N LEU A 178 -14.70 1.73 15.78
CA LEU A 178 -15.19 0.58 15.01
C LEU A 178 -15.55 -0.58 15.93
N LYS A 179 -16.59 -1.34 15.57
CA LYS A 179 -17.02 -2.55 16.29
C LYS A 179 -15.90 -3.59 16.27
N SER A 180 -15.30 -3.86 15.12
CA SER A 180 -14.17 -4.77 14.96
C SER A 180 -13.00 -4.41 15.91
N ILE A 181 -12.66 -3.12 16.03
CA ILE A 181 -11.60 -2.65 16.93
C ILE A 181 -12.02 -2.78 18.40
N THR A 182 -13.28 -2.49 18.72
CA THR A 182 -13.82 -2.59 20.09
C THR A 182 -13.81 -4.05 20.56
N ASP A 183 -14.18 -4.97 19.68
CA ASP A 183 -14.22 -6.42 19.93
C ASP A 183 -12.83 -7.07 19.88
N TRP A 184 -11.76 -6.32 19.61
CA TRP A 184 -10.39 -6.82 19.59
C TRP A 184 -9.98 -7.50 20.90
N GLY A 185 -10.50 -7.08 22.05
CA GLY A 185 -10.14 -7.71 23.33
C GLY A 185 -10.70 -9.13 23.49
N SER A 186 -11.85 -9.40 22.88
CA SER A 186 -12.70 -10.58 23.16
C SER A 186 -12.80 -11.55 21.99
N GLN A 187 -12.63 -11.07 20.76
CA GLN A 187 -12.83 -11.86 19.55
C GLN A 187 -11.57 -12.04 18.73
N GLY A 188 -11.54 -13.02 17.83
CA GLY A 188 -10.43 -13.32 16.93
C GLY A 188 -10.24 -12.34 15.77
N ILE A 189 -10.44 -11.04 16.01
CA ILE A 189 -10.40 -9.96 15.01
C ILE A 189 -9.08 -9.96 14.24
N ARG A 190 -9.16 -9.79 12.92
CA ARG A 190 -8.08 -9.73 11.94
C ARG A 190 -8.20 -8.45 11.11
N VAL A 191 -7.24 -8.22 10.20
CA VAL A 191 -7.23 -7.00 9.37
C VAL A 191 -8.47 -6.87 8.50
N TRP A 192 -8.94 -7.99 7.94
CA TRP A 192 -10.08 -8.01 7.03
C TRP A 192 -11.39 -7.65 7.72
N ASP A 193 -11.55 -7.93 9.02
CA ASP A 193 -12.76 -7.54 9.76
C ASP A 193 -12.87 -6.01 9.90
N ILE A 194 -11.73 -5.33 10.07
CA ILE A 194 -11.68 -3.86 10.13
C ILE A 194 -11.94 -3.28 8.74
N VAL A 195 -11.34 -3.87 7.71
CA VAL A 195 -11.47 -3.40 6.33
C VAL A 195 -12.88 -3.59 5.80
N SER A 196 -13.52 -4.74 6.05
CA SER A 196 -14.91 -4.97 5.64
C SER A 196 -15.86 -3.98 6.32
N GLU A 197 -15.68 -3.71 7.62
CA GLU A 197 -16.45 -2.70 8.34
C GLU A 197 -16.26 -1.30 7.71
N LEU A 198 -15.02 -0.88 7.44
CA LEU A 198 -14.74 0.41 6.80
C LEU A 198 -15.36 0.52 5.39
N VAL A 199 -15.27 -0.54 4.59
CA VAL A 199 -15.87 -0.59 3.25
C VAL A 199 -17.39 -0.46 3.32
N CYS A 200 -18.05 -1.22 4.18
CA CYS A 200 -19.49 -1.20 4.37
C CYS A 200 -20.00 0.15 4.94
N LEU A 201 -19.20 0.81 5.78
CA LEU A 201 -19.54 2.14 6.31
C LEU A 201 -19.40 3.26 5.27
N CYS A 202 -18.40 3.16 4.39
CA CYS A 202 -18.02 4.26 3.50
C CYS A 202 -18.72 4.21 2.12
N THR A 203 -18.98 3.01 1.61
CA THR A 203 -19.49 2.79 0.27
C THR A 203 -21.02 2.80 0.28
N ILE A 204 -21.63 3.60 -0.60
CA ILE A 204 -23.09 3.69 -0.74
C ILE A 204 -23.51 3.25 -2.16
N PRO A 205 -24.40 2.24 -2.30
CA PRO A 205 -24.89 1.36 -1.23
C PRO A 205 -23.78 0.45 -0.68
N SER A 206 -23.95 -0.04 0.55
CA SER A 206 -22.99 -0.98 1.15
C SER A 206 -22.86 -2.23 0.28
N PRO A 207 -21.64 -2.63 -0.13
CA PRO A 207 -21.45 -3.74 -1.04
C PRO A 207 -21.80 -5.07 -0.38
N SER A 208 -22.35 -5.98 -1.16
CA SER A 208 -22.62 -7.36 -0.71
C SER A 208 -21.34 -8.18 -0.50
N ASN A 209 -20.24 -7.80 -1.15
CA ASN A 209 -18.92 -8.36 -0.98
C ASN A 209 -17.88 -7.23 -0.89
N PRO A 210 -17.38 -6.88 0.32
CA PRO A 210 -16.38 -5.83 0.47
C PRO A 210 -15.03 -6.19 -0.17
N PHE A 211 -14.77 -7.48 -0.44
CA PHE A 211 -13.55 -7.99 -1.07
C PHE A 211 -13.74 -8.36 -2.56
N ALA A 212 -14.77 -7.82 -3.22
CA ALA A 212 -14.96 -8.02 -4.65
C ALA A 212 -13.73 -7.57 -5.44
N LEU A 213 -13.36 -8.33 -6.47
CA LEU A 213 -12.18 -8.06 -7.28
C LEU A 213 -12.56 -7.35 -8.58
N ASP A 214 -11.75 -6.38 -9.01
CA ASP A 214 -11.82 -5.83 -10.36
C ASP A 214 -11.22 -6.83 -11.36
N MET A 215 -12.04 -7.80 -11.76
CA MET A 215 -11.65 -8.82 -12.73
C MET A 215 -11.30 -8.24 -14.11
N ARG A 216 -11.74 -7.00 -14.43
CA ARG A 216 -11.36 -6.34 -15.68
C ARG A 216 -9.93 -5.85 -15.59
N TYR A 217 -9.58 -5.18 -14.49
CA TYR A 217 -8.20 -4.78 -14.17
C TYR A 217 -7.26 -6.00 -14.16
N LEU A 218 -7.61 -7.07 -13.44
CA LEU A 218 -6.76 -8.28 -13.38
C LEU A 218 -6.51 -8.88 -14.78
N LYS A 219 -7.54 -8.87 -15.64
CA LYS A 219 -7.42 -9.35 -17.02
C LYS A 219 -6.71 -8.37 -17.97
N SER A 220 -6.55 -7.10 -17.60
CA SER A 220 -5.78 -6.14 -18.41
C SER A 220 -4.29 -6.15 -18.09
N LEU A 221 -3.89 -6.65 -16.91
CA LEU A 221 -2.48 -6.75 -16.52
C LEU A 221 -1.64 -7.58 -17.50
N PRO A 222 -0.35 -7.22 -17.71
CA PRO A 222 0.63 -8.06 -18.39
C PRO A 222 0.68 -9.47 -17.80
N LEU A 223 1.05 -10.47 -18.61
CA LEU A 223 0.94 -11.88 -18.21
C LEU A 223 1.68 -12.22 -16.90
N SER A 224 2.90 -11.73 -16.74
CA SER A 224 3.72 -11.93 -15.54
C SER A 224 3.10 -11.29 -14.30
N GLU A 225 2.64 -10.05 -14.42
CA GLU A 225 1.97 -9.32 -13.34
C GLU A 225 0.65 -9.96 -12.97
N ARG A 226 -0.17 -10.33 -13.97
CA ARG A 226 -1.42 -11.06 -13.76
C ARG A 226 -1.18 -12.36 -12.99
N PHE A 227 -0.14 -13.11 -13.34
CA PHE A 227 0.20 -14.35 -12.64
C PHE A 227 0.53 -14.08 -11.17
N LEU A 228 1.39 -13.10 -10.90
CA LEU A 228 1.80 -12.73 -9.56
C LEU A 228 0.64 -12.19 -8.71
N VAL A 229 -0.09 -11.20 -9.24
CA VAL A 229 -1.21 -10.53 -8.55
C VAL A 229 -2.33 -11.51 -8.28
N SER A 230 -2.71 -12.35 -9.26
CA SER A 230 -3.76 -13.35 -9.04
C SER A 230 -3.37 -14.41 -7.99
N GLY A 231 -2.09 -14.81 -7.94
CA GLY A 231 -1.60 -15.72 -6.90
C GLY A 231 -1.58 -15.09 -5.50
N ALA A 232 -1.14 -13.83 -5.40
CA ALA A 232 -1.10 -13.09 -4.14
C ALA A 232 -2.51 -12.84 -3.57
N LEU A 233 -3.44 -12.40 -4.43
CA LEU A 233 -4.86 -12.23 -4.07
C LEU A 233 -5.48 -13.57 -3.65
N LEU A 234 -5.18 -14.66 -4.36
CA LEU A 234 -5.72 -15.98 -4.04
C LEU A 234 -5.26 -16.44 -2.67
N ASN A 235 -3.96 -16.27 -2.37
CA ASN A 235 -3.41 -16.58 -1.04
C ASN A 235 -4.11 -15.79 0.07
N PHE A 236 -4.35 -14.48 -0.14
CA PHE A 236 -5.06 -13.66 0.84
C PHE A 236 -6.51 -14.09 1.03
N LEU A 237 -7.27 -14.28 -0.06
CA LEU A 237 -8.69 -14.66 0.03
C LEU A 237 -8.86 -16.10 0.55
N GLU A 238 -7.95 -17.03 0.25
CA GLU A 238 -7.97 -18.37 0.84
C GLU A 238 -7.65 -18.31 2.34
N THR A 239 -6.72 -17.45 2.76
CA THR A 239 -6.46 -17.19 4.18
C THR A 239 -7.71 -16.64 4.87
N TYR A 240 -8.42 -15.71 4.24
CA TYR A 240 -9.72 -15.23 4.72
C TYR A 240 -10.74 -16.36 4.83
N VAL A 241 -10.86 -17.23 3.83
CA VAL A 241 -11.82 -18.36 3.88
C VAL A 241 -11.50 -19.34 5.00
N VAL A 242 -10.22 -19.54 5.33
CA VAL A 242 -9.80 -20.46 6.41
C VAL A 242 -10.04 -19.86 7.79
N TYR A 243 -9.70 -18.59 7.99
CA TYR A 243 -9.68 -17.96 9.33
C TYR A 243 -10.80 -16.94 9.58
N GLY A 244 -11.54 -16.56 8.55
CA GLY A 244 -12.62 -15.59 8.62
C GLY A 244 -13.87 -16.15 9.30
N ASN A 245 -14.72 -15.24 9.77
CA ASN A 245 -15.98 -15.58 10.38
C ASN A 245 -16.99 -16.04 9.32
N ARG A 246 -17.49 -17.28 9.46
CA ARG A 246 -18.43 -17.90 8.51
C ARG A 246 -19.85 -17.34 8.62
N ASP A 247 -20.17 -16.71 9.74
CA ASP A 247 -21.48 -16.11 9.98
C ASP A 247 -21.61 -14.74 9.29
N GLU A 248 -20.52 -14.21 8.72
CA GLU A 248 -20.55 -12.96 7.95
C GLU A 248 -21.33 -13.15 6.64
N LEU A 249 -22.25 -12.22 6.35
CA LEU A 249 -23.12 -12.28 5.17
C LEU A 249 -22.35 -12.33 3.84
N HIS A 250 -21.13 -11.77 3.82
CA HIS A 250 -20.29 -11.73 2.64
C HIS A 250 -19.37 -12.95 2.49
N TYR A 251 -19.30 -13.86 3.46
CA TYR A 251 -18.41 -15.03 3.43
C TYR A 251 -18.63 -15.89 2.19
N GLU A 252 -19.89 -16.25 1.90
CA GLU A 252 -20.24 -17.04 0.71
C GLU A 252 -19.89 -16.29 -0.59
N LYS A 253 -19.99 -14.96 -0.61
CA LYS A 253 -19.61 -14.16 -1.77
C LYS A 253 -18.10 -14.18 -2.00
N VAL A 254 -17.30 -14.10 -0.94
CA VAL A 254 -15.84 -14.26 -1.04
C VAL A 254 -15.47 -15.66 -1.52
N LEU A 255 -16.18 -16.70 -1.10
CA LEU A 255 -15.94 -18.06 -1.57
C LEU A 255 -16.17 -18.20 -3.09
N GLU A 256 -17.21 -17.56 -3.63
CA GLU A 256 -17.44 -17.50 -5.08
C GLU A 256 -16.36 -16.68 -5.80
N GLU A 257 -15.87 -15.60 -5.18
CA GLU A 257 -14.75 -14.78 -5.69
C GLU A 257 -13.48 -15.63 -5.83
N VAL A 258 -13.14 -16.42 -4.80
CA VAL A 258 -11.99 -17.35 -4.79
C VAL A 258 -12.07 -18.35 -5.95
N LYS A 259 -13.26 -18.92 -6.22
CA LYS A 259 -13.44 -19.85 -7.35
C LYS A 259 -13.13 -19.17 -8.69
N SER A 260 -13.61 -17.95 -8.87
CA SER A 260 -13.39 -17.17 -10.09
C SER A 260 -11.93 -16.77 -10.27
N LEU A 261 -11.29 -16.30 -9.21
CA LEU A 261 -9.88 -15.94 -9.21
C LEU A 261 -8.98 -17.15 -9.45
N ARG A 262 -9.28 -18.30 -8.84
CA ARG A 262 -8.52 -19.55 -9.04
C ARG A 262 -8.52 -19.98 -10.51
N ARG A 263 -9.68 -19.91 -11.18
CA ARG A 263 -9.78 -20.19 -12.63
C ARG A 263 -8.87 -19.26 -13.44
N LEU A 264 -8.88 -17.95 -13.13
CA LEU A 264 -8.01 -16.99 -13.79
C LEU A 264 -6.52 -17.30 -13.54
N HIS A 265 -6.14 -17.59 -12.29
CA HIS A 265 -4.74 -17.90 -11.94
C HIS A 265 -4.23 -19.15 -12.66
N VAL A 266 -4.99 -20.23 -12.68
CA VAL A 266 -4.62 -21.47 -13.38
C VAL A 266 -4.51 -21.24 -14.89
N GLN A 267 -5.45 -20.52 -15.50
CA GLN A 267 -5.37 -20.17 -16.91
C GLN A 267 -4.10 -19.35 -17.22
N THR A 268 -3.79 -18.39 -16.37
CA THR A 268 -2.61 -17.52 -16.48
C THR A 268 -1.31 -18.34 -16.34
N LEU A 269 -1.24 -19.25 -15.36
CA LEU A 269 -0.12 -20.17 -15.16
C LEU A 269 0.16 -21.01 -16.41
N LEU A 270 -0.88 -21.59 -17.01
CA LEU A 270 -0.75 -22.40 -18.23
C LEU A 270 -0.25 -21.56 -19.43
N GLU A 271 -0.63 -20.29 -19.51
CA GLU A 271 -0.11 -19.38 -20.53
C GLU A 271 1.36 -19.02 -20.30
N VAL A 272 1.76 -18.75 -19.05
CA VAL A 272 3.17 -18.51 -18.68
C VAL A 272 4.04 -19.70 -19.06
N GLN A 273 3.62 -20.92 -18.72
CA GLN A 273 4.33 -22.15 -19.04
C GLN A 273 4.48 -22.37 -20.55
N ARG A 274 3.44 -22.09 -21.34
CA ARG A 274 3.52 -22.19 -22.81
C ARG A 274 4.52 -21.22 -23.42
N ARG A 275 4.61 -19.98 -22.92
CA ARG A 275 5.60 -19.01 -23.40
C ARG A 275 7.03 -19.43 -23.03
N GLN A 276 7.24 -19.96 -21.82
CA GLN A 276 8.54 -20.49 -21.40
C GLN A 276 8.96 -21.71 -22.23
N GLY A 277 8.03 -22.64 -22.49
CA GLY A 277 8.28 -23.80 -23.35
C GLY A 277 8.55 -23.46 -24.81
N SER A 278 8.00 -22.35 -25.33
CA SER A 278 8.28 -21.86 -26.69
C SER A 278 9.65 -21.21 -26.83
N ILE A 279 10.18 -20.58 -25.77
CA ILE A 279 11.53 -20.00 -25.75
C ILE A 279 12.60 -21.10 -25.65
N ALA A 280 12.27 -22.22 -25.01
CA ALA A 280 13.17 -23.35 -24.83
C ALA A 280 13.33 -24.27 -26.05
N LYS A 281 12.65 -24.01 -27.18
CA LYS A 281 12.90 -24.72 -28.44
C LYS A 281 14.01 -24.02 -29.23
N PRO A 282 15.24 -24.57 -29.30
CA PRO A 282 16.24 -24.03 -30.21
C PRO A 282 15.75 -24.21 -31.65
N VAL A 283 15.79 -23.13 -32.43
CA VAL A 283 15.66 -23.17 -33.88
C VAL A 283 16.76 -24.09 -34.39
N GLN A 284 16.41 -25.29 -34.84
CA GLN A 284 17.35 -26.16 -35.54
C GLN A 284 17.76 -25.44 -36.84
N PRO A 285 19.07 -25.25 -37.11
CA PRO A 285 19.49 -24.72 -38.40
C PRO A 285 19.07 -25.73 -39.47
N ALA A 286 18.35 -25.23 -40.49
CA ALA A 286 17.97 -26.00 -41.66
C ALA A 286 19.23 -26.63 -42.26
N VAL A 287 19.31 -27.96 -42.21
CA VAL A 287 20.31 -28.72 -42.94
C VAL A 287 19.96 -28.59 -44.41
N ALA A 288 20.79 -27.84 -45.15
CA ALA A 288 20.71 -27.77 -46.60
C ALA A 288 20.94 -29.18 -47.18
N GLU A 289 19.97 -29.67 -47.95
CA GLU A 289 20.16 -30.87 -48.76
C GLU A 289 21.28 -30.63 -49.79
N PRO A 290 22.22 -31.57 -49.97
CA PRO A 290 23.10 -31.54 -51.13
C PRO A 290 22.29 -32.04 -52.34
N SER A 291 22.15 -31.16 -53.34
CA SER A 291 21.71 -31.54 -54.68
C SER A 291 22.56 -32.69 -55.21
N GLU A 292 21.89 -33.75 -55.65
CA GLU A 292 22.43 -34.68 -56.65
C GLU A 292 22.95 -33.89 -57.85
N LYS A 293 24.23 -34.11 -58.19
CA LYS A 293 24.70 -34.14 -59.58
C LYS A 293 25.83 -35.16 -59.73
N ASP A 294 25.54 -36.07 -60.66
CA ASP A 294 26.39 -37.01 -61.43
C ASP A 294 27.01 -38.22 -60.73
#